data_AF-A0A2R6DHV8-F1
#
_entry.id   AF-A0A2R6DHV8-F1
#
_cell.length_a   1.000
_cell.length_b   1.000
_cell.length_c   1.000
_cell.angle_alpha   90.00
_cell.angle_beta   90.00
_cell.angle_gamma   90.00
#
_symmetry.space_group_name_H-M   'P 1'
#
loop_
_entity.id
_entity.type
_entity.pdbx_description
1 polymer ?
#
loop_
_entity_poly.entity_id
_entity_poly.type
_entity_poly.pdbx_seq_one_letter_code
_entity_poly.pdbx_strand_id
1 'polypeptide(L)'
;MARASATFAEAALDAGFDVEVVVPDDVLPPGQGTIHRRNLLGLLARAGSGPIPDSVADEADVAIHATEDGTDVRIADRQYALSELVTGEHHAPTVEVAA
;
A
#
# COMPACT_ATOMS: atom_id res chain seq x y z
N MET A 1 -1.02 8.39 3.97
CA MET A 1 -1.06 6.93 4.21
C MET A 1 -1.86 6.16 3.17
N ALA A 2 -3.20 6.19 3.16
CA ALA A 2 -4.04 5.29 2.32
C ALA A 2 -3.64 5.18 0.84
N ARG A 3 -3.31 6.29 0.17
CA ARG A 3 -2.83 6.30 -1.23
C ARG A 3 -1.52 5.53 -1.42
N ALA A 4 -0.58 5.68 -0.49
CA ALA A 4 0.70 4.95 -0.52
C ALA A 4 0.43 3.46 -0.36
N SER A 5 -0.37 3.08 0.65
CA SER A 5 -0.74 1.68 0.89
C SER A 5 -1.41 1.04 -0.31
N ALA A 6 -2.33 1.76 -0.97
CA ALA A 6 -2.96 1.27 -2.19
C ALA A 6 -1.94 1.04 -3.31
N THR A 7 -0.93 1.91 -3.44
CA THR A 7 0.12 1.77 -4.45
C THR A 7 0.95 0.50 -4.22
N PHE A 8 1.41 0.26 -2.99
CA PHE A 8 2.18 -0.95 -2.66
C PHE A 8 1.35 -2.22 -2.76
N ALA A 9 0.12 -2.19 -2.25
CA ALA A 9 -0.79 -3.34 -2.32
C ALA A 9 -1.13 -3.71 -3.77
N GLU A 10 -1.43 -2.73 -4.62
CA GLU A 10 -1.71 -2.98 -6.04
C GLU A 10 -0.48 -3.55 -6.76
N ALA A 11 0.71 -3.00 -6.49
CA ALA A 11 1.95 -3.51 -7.08
C ALA A 11 2.26 -4.95 -6.64
N ALA A 12 2.03 -5.30 -5.37
CA ALA A 12 2.20 -6.65 -4.87
C ALA A 12 1.18 -7.62 -5.48
N LEU A 13 -0.09 -7.21 -5.61
CA LEU A 13 -1.14 -7.98 -6.26
C LEU A 13 -0.85 -8.19 -7.75
N ASP A 14 -0.36 -7.16 -8.46
CA ASP A 14 0.03 -7.27 -9.87
C ASP A 14 1.24 -8.20 -10.07
N ALA A 15 2.12 -8.29 -9.06
CA ALA A 15 3.21 -9.27 -9.03
C ALA A 15 2.75 -10.70 -8.64
N GLY A 16 1.47 -10.89 -8.30
CA GLY A 16 0.88 -12.20 -8.00
C GLY A 16 1.04 -12.66 -6.55
N PHE A 17 1.37 -11.76 -5.62
CA PHE A 17 1.41 -12.08 -4.20
C PHE A 17 0.02 -12.03 -3.56
N ASP A 18 -0.20 -12.88 -2.56
CA ASP A 18 -1.32 -12.71 -1.63
C ASP A 18 -1.01 -11.55 -0.69
N VAL A 19 -1.95 -10.61 -0.53
CA VAL A 19 -1.75 -9.38 0.24
C VAL A 19 -2.70 -9.34 1.42
N GLU A 20 -2.15 -9.30 2.63
CA GLU A 20 -2.86 -8.91 3.85
C GLU A 20 -2.74 -7.38 4.06
N VAL A 21 -3.79 -6.75 4.59
CA VAL A 21 -3.74 -5.33 4.97
C VAL A 21 -4.30 -5.15 6.37
N VAL A 22 -3.49 -4.59 7.26
CA VAL A 22 -3.92 -4.15 8.59
C VAL A 22 -3.99 -2.63 8.62
N VAL A 23 -5.10 -2.11 9.13
CA VAL A 23 -5.32 -0.69 9.45
C VAL A 23 -5.74 -0.58 10.93
N PRO A 24 -5.81 0.63 11.53
CA PRO A 24 -6.04 0.77 12.97
C PRO A 24 -7.24 0.02 13.54
N ASP A 25 -8.36 -0.05 12.80
CA ASP A 25 -9.63 -0.61 13.29
C ASP A 25 -10.07 -1.89 12.57
N ASP A 26 -9.30 -2.36 11.57
CA ASP A 26 -9.76 -3.45 10.71
C ASP A 26 -8.59 -4.19 10.03
N VAL A 27 -8.85 -5.43 9.63
CA VAL A 27 -7.88 -6.30 8.96
C VAL A 27 -8.55 -6.96 7.78
N LEU A 28 -7.91 -6.87 6.62
CA LEU A 28 -8.24 -7.71 5.47
C LEU A 28 -7.22 -8.86 5.42
N PRO A 29 -7.66 -10.12 5.64
CA PRO A 29 -6.78 -11.30 5.59
C PRO A 29 -6.09 -11.46 4.22
N PRO A 30 -5.04 -12.29 4.12
CA PRO A 30 -4.30 -12.48 2.88
C PRO A 30 -5.21 -12.97 1.74
N GLY A 31 -5.02 -12.41 0.56
CA GLY A 31 -5.73 -12.83 -0.64
C GLY A 31 -5.27 -12.13 -1.90
N GLN A 32 -5.90 -12.49 -3.03
CA GLN A 32 -5.59 -11.97 -4.35
C GLN A 32 -6.82 -11.93 -5.27
N GLY A 33 -6.62 -11.40 -6.49
CA GLY A 33 -7.65 -11.33 -7.52
C GLY A 33 -8.63 -10.17 -7.37
N THR A 34 -9.56 -10.06 -8.33
CA THR A 34 -10.40 -8.85 -8.51
C THR A 34 -11.30 -8.51 -7.31
N ILE A 35 -11.86 -9.53 -6.65
CA ILE A 35 -12.71 -9.32 -5.47
C ILE A 35 -11.87 -8.80 -4.31
N HIS A 36 -10.70 -9.42 -4.08
CA HIS A 36 -9.79 -9.00 -3.03
C HIS A 36 -9.29 -7.58 -3.24
N ARG A 37 -8.86 -7.25 -4.47
CA ARG A 37 -8.48 -5.90 -4.89
C ARG A 37 -9.55 -4.86 -4.58
N ARG A 38 -10.81 -5.14 -4.90
CA ARG A 38 -11.92 -4.24 -4.57
C ARG A 38 -12.11 -4.09 -3.06
N ASN A 39 -12.04 -5.18 -2.30
CA ASN A 39 -12.20 -5.15 -0.85
C ASN A 39 -11.07 -4.38 -0.18
N LEU A 40 -9.83 -4.57 -0.63
CA LEU A 40 -8.63 -3.88 -0.18
C LEU A 40 -8.75 -2.37 -0.39
N LEU A 41 -9.11 -1.93 -1.60
CA LEU A 41 -9.29 -0.51 -1.89
C LEU A 41 -10.46 0.08 -1.09
N GLY A 42 -11.54 -0.70 -0.91
CA GLY A 42 -12.68 -0.30 -0.07
C GLY A 42 -12.35 -0.21 1.43
N LEU A 43 -11.43 -1.04 1.92
CA LEU A 43 -10.87 -0.95 3.28
C LEU A 43 -10.03 0.33 3.41
N LEU A 44 -9.05 0.53 2.54
CA LEU A 44 -8.16 1.69 2.58
C LEU A 44 -8.90 3.04 2.42
N ALA A 45 -9.99 3.07 1.65
CA ALA A 45 -10.81 4.26 1.49
C ALA A 45 -11.58 4.65 2.77
N ARG A 46 -11.82 3.68 3.67
CA ARG A 46 -12.52 3.88 4.94
C ARG A 46 -11.58 3.91 6.15
N ALA A 47 -10.32 3.57 5.96
CA ALA A 47 -9.32 3.51 7.01
C ALA A 47 -9.19 4.87 7.71
N GLY A 48 -9.43 4.85 9.02
CA GLY A 48 -9.29 6.01 9.89
C GLY A 48 -7.83 6.34 10.20
N SER A 49 -7.64 7.42 10.96
CA SER A 49 -6.35 7.72 11.58
C SER A 49 -6.22 6.95 12.88
N GLY A 50 -5.02 6.47 13.19
CA GLY A 50 -4.74 5.77 14.44
C GLY A 50 -3.48 4.92 14.32
N PRO A 51 -2.95 4.42 15.45
CA PRO A 51 -1.86 3.47 15.45
C PRO A 51 -2.38 2.05 15.19
N ILE A 52 -1.50 1.20 14.66
CA ILE A 52 -1.59 -0.25 14.80
C ILE A 52 -0.58 -0.71 15.87
N PRO A 53 -0.72 -1.89 16.48
CA PRO A 53 0.28 -2.39 17.44
C PRO A 53 1.65 -2.53 16.79
N ASP A 54 2.72 -2.14 17.49
CA ASP A 54 4.10 -2.21 16.98
C ASP A 54 4.50 -3.61 16.55
N SER A 55 4.04 -4.66 17.25
CA SER A 55 4.30 -6.04 16.86
C SER A 55 3.74 -6.40 15.48
N VAL A 56 2.54 -5.88 15.15
CA VAL A 56 1.94 -6.06 13.82
C VAL A 56 2.71 -5.26 12.79
N ALA A 57 3.08 -4.02 13.16
CA ALA A 57 3.88 -3.17 12.29
C ALA A 57 5.25 -3.82 12.00
N ASP A 58 5.91 -4.46 12.96
CA ASP A 58 7.24 -5.08 12.82
C ASP A 58 7.22 -6.37 12.00
N GLU A 59 6.15 -7.17 12.09
CA GLU A 59 5.98 -8.40 11.31
C GLU A 59 5.65 -8.13 9.84
N ALA A 60 5.12 -6.94 9.51
CA ALA A 60 4.74 -6.60 8.15
C ALA A 60 5.95 -6.49 7.20
N ASP A 61 5.83 -7.05 5.99
CA ASP A 61 6.81 -6.86 4.91
C ASP A 61 6.94 -5.39 4.52
N VAL A 62 5.81 -4.67 4.54
CA VAL A 62 5.72 -3.24 4.29
C VAL A 62 4.90 -2.57 5.40
N ALA A 63 5.52 -1.65 6.14
CA ALA A 63 4.83 -0.81 7.12
C ALA A 63 4.83 0.65 6.66
N ILE A 64 3.68 1.31 6.72
CA ILE A 64 3.51 2.68 6.24
C ILE A 64 2.96 3.53 7.37
N HIS A 65 3.75 4.49 7.82
CA HIS A 65 3.38 5.41 8.89
C HIS A 65 3.26 6.83 8.33
N ALA A 66 2.11 7.47 8.55
CA ALA A 66 2.01 8.91 8.32
C ALA A 66 2.49 9.66 9.57
N THR A 67 3.34 10.65 9.35
CA THR A 67 3.85 11.57 10.36
C THR A 67 3.45 13.00 9.99
N GLU A 68 3.75 13.97 10.85
CA GLU A 68 3.53 15.39 10.52
C GLU A 68 4.42 15.85 9.35
N ASP A 69 5.61 15.25 9.22
CA ASP A 69 6.61 15.60 8.21
C ASP A 69 6.42 14.84 6.88
N GLY A 70 5.55 13.84 6.83
CA GLY A 70 5.27 13.10 5.61
C GLY A 70 4.73 11.69 5.81
N THR A 71 5.23 10.76 5.00
CA THR A 71 4.87 9.34 5.09
C THR A 71 6.12 8.51 4.98
N ASP A 72 6.43 7.78 6.04
CA ASP A 72 7.52 6.83 6.11
C ASP A 72 7.04 5.47 5.65
N VAL A 73 7.86 4.81 4.85
CA VAL A 73 7.62 3.47 4.35
C VAL A 73 8.81 2.60 4.75
N ARG A 74 8.55 1.59 5.57
CA ARG A 74 9.49 0.51 5.83
C ARG A 74 9.19 -0.64 4.87
N ILE A 75 10.21 -1.14 4.18
CA ILE A 75 10.14 -2.34 3.34
C ILE A 75 11.25 -3.27 3.84
N ALA A 76 10.87 -4.42 4.38
CA ALA A 76 11.77 -5.31 5.11
C ALA A 76 12.55 -4.53 6.19
N ASP A 77 13.87 -4.50 6.12
CA ASP A 77 14.78 -3.84 7.06
C ASP A 77 15.12 -2.39 6.69
N ARG A 78 14.55 -1.86 5.61
CA ARG A 78 14.91 -0.52 5.08
C ARG A 78 13.75 0.45 5.23
N GLN A 79 14.08 1.67 5.63
CA GLN A 79 13.13 2.77 5.75
C GLN A 79 13.39 3.83 4.68
N TYR A 80 12.30 4.37 4.11
CA TYR A 80 12.29 5.38 3.06
C TYR A 80 11.25 6.45 3.38
N ALA A 81 11.51 7.68 2.96
CA ALA A 81 10.42 8.64 2.80
C ALA A 81 9.64 8.29 1.52
N LEU A 82 8.31 8.37 1.54
CA LEU A 82 7.48 8.10 0.37
C LEU A 82 7.88 8.97 -0.84
N SER A 83 8.30 10.22 -0.60
CA SER A 83 8.79 11.14 -1.63
C SER A 83 10.01 10.62 -2.38
N GLU A 84 10.84 9.80 -1.75
CA GLU A 84 12.03 9.19 -2.37
C GLU A 84 11.65 8.02 -3.28
N LEU A 85 10.59 7.28 -2.92
CA LEU A 85 10.10 6.13 -3.68
C LEU A 85 9.27 6.52 -4.91
N VAL A 86 8.67 7.71 -4.93
CA VAL A 86 7.82 8.21 -6.02
C VAL A 86 8.64 8.90 -7.12
N THR A 87 9.96 8.71 -7.15
CA THR A 87 10.87 9.29 -8.15
C THR A 87 10.79 8.54 -9.49
N GLY A 88 9.71 8.77 -10.23
CA GLY A 88 9.59 8.39 -11.64
C GLY A 88 8.99 9.54 -12.44
N GLU A 89 9.57 9.84 -13.61
CA GLU A 89 8.87 10.63 -14.61
C GLU A 89 7.60 9.85 -15.00
N HIS A 90 6.43 10.50 -14.99
CA HIS A 90 5.18 9.92 -15.46
C HIS A 90 5.36 9.43 -16.90
N HIS A 91 5.59 8.12 -17.10
CA HIS A 91 5.45 7.53 -18.42
C HIS A 91 3.95 7.35 -18.66
N ALA A 92 3.32 8.37 -19.25
CA ALA A 92 1.94 8.25 -19.70
C ALA A 92 1.86 7.01 -20.61
N PRO A 93 0.90 6.10 -20.40
CA PRO A 93 0.76 4.95 -21.27
C PRO A 93 0.53 5.46 -22.70
N THR A 94 1.44 5.11 -23.61
CA THR A 94 1.19 5.31 -25.04
C THR A 94 0.09 4.34 -25.41
N VAL A 95 -1.15 4.83 -25.41
CA VAL A 95 -2.27 4.12 -26.00
C VAL A 95 -2.12 4.28 -27.51
N GLU A 96 -1.46 3.31 -28.15
CA GLU A 96 -1.56 3.16 -29.61
C GLU A 96 -3.00 2.78 -29.95
N VAL A 97 -3.76 3.76 -30.43
CA VAL A 97 -5.06 3.51 -31.05
C VAL A 97 -4.78 2.98 -32.44
N ALA A 98 -4.96 1.67 -32.65
CA ALA A 98 -4.95 1.06 -33.96
C ALA A 98 -6.04 1.71 -34.85
N ALA A 99 -5.62 2.21 -36.01
CA ALA A 99 -6.48 2.84 -37.02
C ALA A 99 -7.31 1.83 -37.82
#